data_AF-A0A7R9UKG4-F1
#
_entry.id   AF-A0A7R9UKG4-F1
#
_cell.length_a   1.000
_cell.length_b   1.000
_cell.length_c   1.000
_cell.angle_alpha   90.00
_cell.angle_beta   90.00
_cell.angle_gamma   90.00
#
_symmetry.space_group_name_H-M   'P 1'
#
loop_
_entity.id
_entity.type
_entity.pdbx_description
1 polymer ?
#
loop_
_entity_poly.entity_id
_entity_poly.type
_entity_poly.pdbx_seq_one_letter_code
_entity_poly.pdbx_strand_id
1 'polypeptide(L)'
;ADLLHSYGYAPDLEQIGPLLPRCVQAVLMSATLTPDLDAVSSLLLHNPVTVDIGGAAASAHDGGGAGGTPEGGVCGKLSQYVASCKASDKFLLMFALLKLNRIPGKSLVFCNDVSRSFKLKLFLEQFGIHC
;
A
#
# COMPACT_ATOMS: atom_id res chain seq x y z
N ALA A 1 11.31 -2.54 -1.43
CA ALA A 1 12.13 -3.37 -0.53
C ALA A 1 11.40 -3.65 0.78
N ASP A 2 10.62 -2.69 1.29
CA ASP A 2 9.78 -2.83 2.50
C ASP A 2 8.99 -4.14 2.59
N LEU A 3 8.35 -4.59 1.50
CA LEU A 3 7.55 -5.81 1.51
C LEU A 3 8.38 -7.08 1.77
N LEU A 4 9.60 -7.16 1.23
CA LEU A 4 10.50 -8.30 1.43
C LEU A 4 10.92 -8.39 2.90
N HIS A 5 11.17 -7.23 3.52
CA HIS A 5 11.45 -7.16 4.95
C HIS A 5 10.21 -7.49 5.78
N SER A 6 9.04 -6.90 5.48
CA SER A 6 7.79 -7.13 6.23
C SER A 6 7.28 -8.57 6.15
N TYR A 7 7.59 -9.28 5.08
CA TYR A 7 7.27 -10.70 4.94
C TYR A 7 8.33 -11.64 5.55
N GLY A 8 9.41 -11.10 6.14
CA GLY A 8 10.41 -11.88 6.85
C GLY A 8 11.41 -12.60 5.96
N TYR A 9 11.63 -12.15 4.71
CA TYR A 9 12.60 -12.74 3.77
C TYR A 9 14.05 -12.23 3.97
N ALA A 10 14.33 -11.57 5.09
CA ALA A 10 15.69 -11.18 5.47
C ALA A 10 16.72 -12.33 5.42
N PRO A 11 16.46 -13.55 5.98
CA PRO A 11 17.44 -14.63 5.97
C PRO A 11 17.70 -15.18 4.56
N ASP A 12 16.69 -15.16 3.67
CA ASP A 12 16.87 -15.57 2.28
C ASP A 12 17.76 -14.57 1.52
N LEU A 13 17.62 -13.27 1.80
CA LEU A 13 18.49 -12.24 1.23
C LEU A 13 19.94 -12.40 1.69
N GLU A 14 20.17 -12.75 2.97
CA GLU A 14 21.51 -13.05 3.50
C GLU A 14 22.17 -14.26 2.81
N GLN A 15 21.38 -15.24 2.37
CA GLN A 15 21.89 -16.38 1.61
C GLN A 15 22.17 -16.03 0.15
N ILE A 16 21.37 -15.16 -0.45
CA ILE A 16 21.51 -14.76 -1.86
C ILE A 16 22.65 -13.75 -2.05
N GLY A 17 22.84 -12.82 -1.11
CA GLY A 17 23.86 -11.77 -1.17
C GLY A 17 25.26 -12.29 -1.58
N PRO A 18 25.80 -13.33 -0.92
CA PRO A 18 27.10 -13.92 -1.24
C PRO A 18 27.19 -14.60 -2.62
N LEU A 19 26.07 -14.99 -3.21
CA LEU A 19 26.02 -15.64 -4.53
C LEU A 19 26.09 -14.62 -5.68
N LEU A 20 25.86 -13.33 -5.39
CA LEU A 20 25.90 -12.28 -6.39
C LEU A 20 27.35 -11.91 -6.74
N PRO A 21 27.72 -11.83 -8.03
CA PRO A 21 29.04 -11.37 -8.45
C PRO A 21 29.33 -9.95 -7.96
N ARG A 22 30.57 -9.66 -7.59
CA ARG A 22 30.97 -8.31 -7.10
C ARG A 22 30.86 -7.19 -8.15
N CYS A 23 30.62 -7.53 -9.42
CA CYS A 23 30.52 -6.60 -10.54
C CYS A 23 29.08 -6.22 -10.91
N VAL A 24 28.10 -6.50 -10.05
CA VAL A 24 26.69 -6.11 -10.30
C VAL A 24 26.41 -4.69 -9.83
N GLN A 25 25.60 -3.96 -10.60
CA GLN A 25 24.97 -2.72 -10.14
C GLN A 25 23.69 -3.08 -9.39
N ALA A 26 23.66 -2.77 -8.09
CA ALA A 26 22.48 -2.98 -7.25
C ALA A 26 21.68 -1.68 -7.10
N VAL A 27 20.36 -1.79 -7.21
CA VAL A 27 19.42 -0.68 -7.00
C VAL A 27 18.37 -1.14 -5.99
N LEU A 28 18.26 -0.44 -4.88
CA LEU A 28 17.23 -0.67 -3.86
C LEU A 28 16.19 0.45 -3.96
N MET A 29 14.94 0.08 -4.22
CA MET A 29 13.82 1.03 -4.26
C MET A 29 12.85 0.72 -3.13
N SER A 30 12.51 1.75 -2.35
CA SER A 30 11.49 1.68 -1.31
C SER A 30 10.63 2.93 -1.30
N ALA A 31 9.35 2.76 -0.98
CA ALA A 31 8.38 3.85 -0.93
C ALA A 31 8.32 4.52 0.45
N THR A 32 8.84 3.84 1.48
CA THR A 32 8.99 4.35 2.84
C THR A 32 10.41 4.08 3.31
N LEU A 33 11.08 5.07 3.91
CA LEU A 33 12.39 4.86 4.52
C LEU A 33 12.16 4.44 5.97
N THR A 34 12.07 3.14 6.21
CA THR A 34 12.03 2.58 7.57
C THR A 34 13.45 2.27 8.06
N PRO A 35 13.76 2.41 9.37
CA PRO A 35 15.09 2.07 9.91
C PRO A 35 15.47 0.60 9.65
N ASP A 36 14.49 -0.26 9.43
CA ASP A 36 14.67 -1.67 9.12
C ASP A 36 15.26 -1.94 7.72
N LEU A 37 15.28 -0.93 6.82
CA LEU A 37 15.93 -1.04 5.51
C LEU A 37 17.46 -0.97 5.56
N ASP A 38 18.05 -0.54 6.68
CA ASP A 38 19.51 -0.38 6.81
C ASP A 38 20.25 -1.73 6.79
N ALA A 39 19.62 -2.79 7.31
CA ALA A 39 20.18 -4.14 7.24
C ALA A 39 20.22 -4.67 5.80
N VAL A 40 19.18 -4.39 5.00
CA VAL A 40 19.09 -4.84 3.60
C VAL A 40 20.01 -3.99 2.71
N SER A 41 20.11 -2.69 2.97
CA SER A 41 20.97 -1.78 2.23
C SER A 41 22.44 -2.14 2.43
N SER A 42 22.88 -2.42 3.66
CA SER A 42 24.26 -2.82 3.96
C SER A 42 24.66 -4.18 3.39
N LEU A 43 23.71 -5.12 3.28
CA LEU A 43 23.96 -6.43 2.71
C LEU A 43 24.11 -6.41 1.19
N LEU A 44 23.27 -5.64 0.49
CA LEU A 44 23.16 -5.69 -0.97
C LEU A 44 23.85 -4.53 -1.70
N LEU A 45 24.08 -3.40 -1.03
CA LEU A 45 24.63 -2.20 -1.63
C LEU A 45 26.06 -1.95 -1.13
N HIS A 46 26.96 -1.62 -2.04
CA HIS A 46 28.31 -1.14 -1.72
C HIS A 46 28.37 0.36 -1.99
N ASN A 47 28.54 1.16 -0.93
CA ASN A 47 28.61 2.63 -0.99
C ASN A 47 27.46 3.27 -1.82
N PRO A 48 26.18 3.03 -1.46
CA PRO A 48 25.05 3.52 -2.24
C PRO A 48 24.92 5.04 -2.21
N VAL A 49 24.44 5.61 -3.32
CA VAL A 49 23.92 6.97 -3.36
C VAL A 49 22.43 6.94 -3.07
N THR A 50 22.00 7.57 -1.98
CA THR A 50 20.58 7.71 -1.64
C THR A 50 19.95 8.84 -2.44
N VAL A 51 18.91 8.54 -3.21
CA VAL A 51 18.14 9.53 -3.97
C VAL A 51 16.74 9.61 -3.36
N ASP A 52 16.48 10.69 -2.64
CA ASP A 52 15.15 11.01 -2.12
C ASP A 52 14.47 12.05 -3.01
N ILE A 53 13.31 11.68 -3.55
CA ILE A 53 12.52 12.51 -4.47
C ILE A 53 11.45 13.33 -3.70
N GLY A 54 11.34 13.13 -2.38
CA GLY A 54 10.33 13.77 -1.52
C GLY A 54 10.63 15.22 -1.09
N GLY A 55 11.88 15.67 -1.18
CA GLY A 55 12.29 17.01 -0.70
C GLY A 55 11.64 18.20 -1.42
N ALA A 56 11.19 18.02 -2.68
CA ALA A 56 10.55 19.07 -3.47
C ALA A 56 9.02 18.97 -3.54
N ALA A 57 8.43 17.84 -3.11
CA ALA A 57 6.98 17.63 -3.11
C ALA A 57 6.35 17.76 -1.70
N ALA A 58 7.14 17.62 -0.64
CA ALA A 58 6.70 17.86 0.74
C ALA A 58 6.68 19.35 1.14
N SER A 59 7.23 20.24 0.31
CA SER A 59 7.33 21.69 0.58
C SER A 59 6.28 22.54 -0.17
N ALA A 60 5.29 21.93 -0.82
CA ALA A 60 4.31 22.64 -1.64
C ALA A 60 2.83 22.32 -1.35
N HIS A 61 2.48 21.79 -0.17
CA HIS A 61 1.10 21.88 0.29
C HIS A 61 0.98 22.08 1.81
N ASP A 62 0.40 23.23 2.15
CA ASP A 62 -0.11 23.69 3.43
C ASP A 62 0.88 24.06 4.55
N GLY A 63 1.13 25.37 4.63
CA GLY A 63 1.57 26.02 5.85
C GLY A 63 0.55 25.79 6.96
N GLY A 64 0.98 25.13 8.03
CA GLY A 64 0.12 24.85 9.17
C GLY A 64 0.80 24.08 10.31
N GLY A 65 1.91 24.61 10.85
CA GLY A 65 2.31 24.34 12.23
C GLY A 65 3.34 23.24 12.47
N ALA A 66 4.53 23.66 12.91
CA ALA A 66 5.62 22.86 13.40
C ALA A 66 5.31 22.16 14.74
N GLY A 67 5.91 20.99 14.97
CA GLY A 67 6.02 20.37 16.29
C GLY A 67 6.20 18.87 16.23
N GLY A 68 7.42 18.38 16.44
CA GLY A 68 7.71 16.96 16.50
C GLY A 68 7.02 16.26 17.67
N THR A 69 6.35 15.14 17.40
CA THR A 69 6.13 13.99 18.31
C THR A 69 5.57 12.80 17.50
N PRO A 70 5.65 11.57 18.03
CA PRO A 70 6.12 10.39 17.32
C PRO A 70 5.01 9.66 16.54
N GLU A 71 5.42 8.60 15.86
CA GLU A 71 4.58 7.58 15.24
C GLU A 71 3.24 7.36 15.95
N GLY A 72 2.17 7.78 15.31
CA GLY A 72 0.82 7.75 15.84
C GLY A 72 -0.12 8.32 14.80
N GLY A 73 -0.70 7.42 14.00
CA GLY A 73 -1.47 7.74 12.81
C GLY A 73 -2.59 8.75 13.04
N VAL A 74 -3.13 9.24 11.93
CA VAL A 74 -4.36 10.02 11.85
C VAL A 74 -5.47 9.33 12.67
N CYS A 75 -5.54 9.62 13.96
CA CYS A 75 -6.54 9.08 14.89
C CYS A 75 -7.77 9.98 14.83
N GLY A 76 -8.29 10.15 13.62
CA GLY A 76 -9.54 10.83 13.35
C GLY A 76 -10.67 9.81 13.24
N LYS A 77 -11.12 9.27 14.39
CA LYS A 77 -12.37 8.48 14.58
C LYS A 77 -12.89 7.75 13.32
N LEU A 78 -12.11 6.81 12.78
CA LEU A 78 -12.61 5.95 11.70
C LEU A 78 -13.49 4.85 12.30
N SER A 79 -14.77 4.81 11.93
CA SER A 79 -15.65 3.70 12.26
C SER A 79 -15.43 2.56 11.27
N GLN A 80 -15.02 1.40 11.78
CA GLN A 80 -14.80 0.21 10.97
C GLN A 80 -15.93 -0.80 11.20
N TYR A 81 -16.43 -1.36 10.10
CA TYR A 81 -17.48 -2.36 10.10
C TYR A 81 -17.00 -3.60 9.34
N VAL A 82 -17.40 -4.79 9.82
CA VAL A 82 -17.05 -6.07 9.18
C VAL A 82 -18.33 -6.85 8.93
N ALA A 83 -18.49 -7.33 7.69
CA ALA A 83 -19.58 -8.20 7.29
C ALA A 83 -18.99 -9.51 6.72
N SER A 84 -19.29 -10.63 7.38
CA SER A 84 -18.90 -11.95 6.89
C SER A 84 -19.90 -12.45 5.85
N CYS A 85 -19.41 -12.87 4.68
CA CYS A 85 -20.22 -13.45 3.63
C CYS A 85 -19.37 -14.37 2.75
N LYS A 86 -20.03 -15.31 2.04
CA LYS A 86 -19.36 -16.18 1.07
C LYS A 86 -18.84 -15.36 -0.10
N ALA A 87 -17.81 -15.86 -0.78
CA ALA A 87 -17.22 -15.17 -1.92
C ALA A 87 -18.23 -14.91 -3.06
N SER A 88 -19.21 -15.80 -3.24
CA SER A 88 -20.32 -15.69 -4.17
C SER A 88 -21.25 -14.51 -3.87
N ASP A 89 -21.42 -14.19 -2.59
CA ASP A 89 -22.46 -13.26 -2.13
C ASP A 89 -21.94 -11.83 -2.03
N LYS A 90 -20.61 -11.63 -2.09
CA LYS A 90 -19.95 -10.32 -1.98
C LYS A 90 -20.46 -9.30 -3.01
N PHE A 91 -20.76 -9.73 -4.22
CA PHE A 91 -21.26 -8.82 -5.28
C PHE A 91 -22.68 -8.37 -4.96
N LEU A 92 -23.54 -9.29 -4.51
CA LEU A 92 -24.89 -8.97 -4.08
C LEU A 92 -24.90 -8.07 -2.85
N LEU A 93 -24.02 -8.33 -1.88
CA LEU A 93 -23.88 -7.50 -0.69
C LEU A 93 -23.44 -6.07 -1.05
N MET A 94 -22.45 -5.92 -1.94
CA MET A 94 -22.02 -4.60 -2.42
C MET A 94 -23.14 -3.88 -3.15
N PHE A 95 -23.87 -4.58 -4.03
CA PHE A 95 -25.03 -4.02 -4.70
C PHE A 95 -26.09 -3.55 -3.70
N ALA A 96 -26.42 -4.36 -2.68
CA ALA A 96 -27.40 -4.00 -1.67
C ALA A 96 -26.97 -2.76 -0.86
N LEU A 97 -25.70 -2.69 -0.44
CA LEU A 97 -25.17 -1.55 0.31
C LEU A 97 -25.24 -0.24 -0.50
N LEU A 98 -24.92 -0.30 -1.79
CA LEU A 98 -24.95 0.86 -2.68
C LEU A 98 -26.38 1.23 -3.10
N LYS A 99 -27.19 0.26 -3.54
CA LYS A 99 -28.56 0.50 -4.03
C LYS A 99 -29.51 0.96 -2.93
N LEU A 100 -29.33 0.46 -1.70
CA LEU A 100 -30.09 0.91 -0.53
C LEU A 100 -29.52 2.17 0.11
N ASN A 101 -28.50 2.79 -0.50
CA ASN A 101 -27.85 4.02 -0.04
C ASN A 101 -27.35 3.94 1.42
N ARG A 102 -26.81 2.78 1.81
CA ARG A 102 -26.19 2.58 3.14
C ARG A 102 -24.79 3.16 3.22
N ILE A 103 -24.16 3.38 2.07
CA ILE A 103 -22.87 4.07 1.94
C ILE A 103 -23.12 5.34 1.10
N PRO A 104 -23.51 6.45 1.74
CA PRO A 104 -23.84 7.67 1.01
C PRO A 104 -22.57 8.39 0.51
N GLY A 105 -22.66 8.98 -0.67
CA GLY A 105 -21.61 9.83 -1.23
C GLY A 105 -20.53 9.08 -2.01
N LYS A 106 -19.38 9.74 -2.20
CA LYS A 106 -18.26 9.21 -2.96
C LYS A 106 -17.62 8.06 -2.19
N SER A 107 -17.56 6.89 -2.83
CA SER A 107 -17.07 5.67 -2.21
C SER A 107 -15.88 5.11 -2.99
N LEU A 108 -14.89 4.58 -2.28
CA LEU A 108 -13.78 3.82 -2.87
C LEU A 108 -13.97 2.34 -2.56
N VAL A 109 -13.87 1.50 -3.59
CA VAL A 109 -14.00 0.05 -3.45
C VAL A 109 -12.69 -0.62 -3.82
N PHE A 110 -12.09 -1.29 -2.85
CA PHE A 110 -10.85 -2.05 -3.05
C PHE A 110 -11.17 -3.52 -3.37
N CYS A 111 -10.49 -4.05 -4.38
CA CYS A 111 -10.52 -5.46 -4.76
C CYS A 111 -9.10 -6.00 -4.82
N ASN A 112 -8.91 -7.28 -4.52
CA ASN A 112 -7.58 -7.89 -4.49
C ASN A 112 -6.93 -8.01 -5.87
N ASP A 113 -7.73 -8.08 -6.94
CA ASP A 113 -7.25 -8.30 -8.30
C ASP A 113 -7.98 -7.40 -9.30
N VAL A 114 -7.26 -7.01 -10.35
CA VAL A 114 -7.79 -6.21 -11.46
C VAL A 114 -8.97 -6.91 -12.15
N SER A 115 -8.87 -8.22 -12.39
CA SER A 115 -9.97 -9.00 -12.98
C SER A 115 -11.25 -8.97 -12.13
N ARG A 116 -11.12 -8.92 -10.80
CA ARG A 116 -12.26 -8.87 -9.89
C ARG A 116 -12.89 -7.48 -9.86
N SER A 117 -12.08 -6.41 -9.93
CA SER A 117 -12.61 -5.04 -9.98
C SER A 117 -13.41 -4.78 -11.26
N PHE A 118 -12.93 -5.23 -12.42
CA PHE A 118 -13.67 -5.12 -13.68
C PHE A 118 -15.00 -5.90 -13.65
N LYS A 119 -14.99 -7.13 -13.11
CA LYS A 119 -16.23 -7.92 -12.95
C LYS A 119 -17.23 -7.22 -12.05
N LEU A 120 -16.79 -6.64 -10.94
CA LEU A 120 -17.66 -5.89 -10.03
C LEU A 120 -18.22 -4.63 -10.70
N LYS A 121 -17.39 -3.88 -11.43
CA LYS A 121 -17.81 -2.69 -12.19
C LYS A 121 -18.92 -3.03 -13.19
N LEU A 122 -18.69 -4.02 -14.05
CA LEU A 122 -19.67 -4.46 -15.05
C LEU A 122 -20.96 -4.96 -14.40
N PHE A 123 -20.86 -5.70 -13.31
CA PHE A 123 -22.02 -6.16 -12.54
C PHE A 123 -22.84 -4.98 -11.99
N LEU A 124 -22.20 -3.99 -11.36
CA LEU A 124 -22.89 -2.81 -10.83
C LEU A 124 -23.53 -1.95 -11.93
N GLU A 125 -22.83 -1.77 -13.05
CA GLU A 125 -23.34 -1.03 -14.22
C GLU A 125 -24.62 -1.66 -14.78
N GLN A 126 -24.72 -2.99 -14.82
CA GLN A 126 -25.93 -3.70 -15.25
C GLN A 126 -27.16 -3.38 -14.38
N PHE A 127 -26.97 -2.98 -13.12
CA PHE A 127 -28.07 -2.60 -12.22
C PHE A 127 -28.22 -1.07 -12.07
N GLY A 128 -27.62 -0.30 -12.98
CA GLY A 128 -27.72 1.16 -13.03
C GLY A 128 -26.93 1.87 -11.94
N ILE A 129 -25.89 1.23 -11.41
CA ILE A 129 -24.92 1.87 -10.52
C ILE A 129 -23.67 2.13 -11.35
N HIS A 130 -23.45 3.40 -11.70
CA HIS A 130 -22.30 3.82 -12.49
C HIS A 130 -21.12 4.12 -11.57
N CYS A 131 -19.99 3.47 -11.84
CA CYS A 131 -18.74 3.55 -11.08
C CYS A 131 -17.52 3.59 -12.00
#